data_AF-A0A971MVT3-F1
#
_entry.id   AF-A0A971MVT3-F1
#
_cell.length_a   1.000
_cell.length_b   1.000
_cell.length_c   1.000
_cell.angle_alpha   90.00
_cell.angle_beta   90.00
_cell.angle_gamma   90.00
#
_symmetry.space_group_name_H-M   'P 1'
#
loop_
_entity.id
_entity.type
_entity.pdbx_description
1 polymer ?
#
loop_
_entity_poly.entity_id
_entity_poly.type
_entity_poly.pdbx_seq_one_letter_code
_entity_poly.pdbx_strand_id
1 'polypeptide(L)'
;MKKTGIIIFITLTIIMLIMDVNLATGIGIAALETSPSTLELTNDPNTGSETDTAAEDPISEANQEQPSQNSAGTNNNPGPTRVNPRTPSIPSAESASGLSSTTNDPGETSADNIIINSLPEMPVSEEPDTLSMILNWWAINPLEMKFWYLFLVLGALLFLYRQTSFRKPLLFVSLVIFGFYFGNKINPINSIFALPVETGTKLVDSLIIVALPIAISLFVGRFFCGWVCPVGAVQELIHPEKFAFQLPPLFDRILASLRYLLLIGGIFFSWFALENIWNNNDPFQGLFTFKWSIVSAILLLSVLVASMLIERFYCRYLCPLGAILAITSRFSLFKLKTDSELCIACGKCSQPKACPMEVIATANPYTDLPHIKPADCILCYRC
;
A
#
# COMPACT_ATOMS: atom_id res chain seq x y z
N MET A 1 -0.56 -10.88 28.92
CA MET A 1 -0.86 -9.83 29.93
C MET A 1 -2.37 -9.66 30.10
N LYS A 2 -2.85 -9.09 31.22
CA LYS A 2 -4.28 -8.80 31.45
C LYS A 2 -4.73 -7.53 30.69
N LYS A 3 -6.06 -7.34 30.55
CA LYS A 3 -6.72 -6.27 29.76
C LYS A 3 -6.09 -4.87 29.88
N THR A 4 -5.59 -4.52 31.07
CA THR A 4 -4.88 -3.27 31.38
C THR A 4 -3.81 -2.90 30.35
N GLY A 5 -2.99 -3.85 29.88
CA GLY A 5 -1.94 -3.56 28.90
C GLY A 5 -2.48 -3.16 27.52
N ILE A 6 -3.63 -3.68 27.12
CA ILE A 6 -4.32 -3.32 25.87
C ILE A 6 -5.00 -1.96 26.01
N ILE A 7 -5.57 -1.65 27.18
CA ILE A 7 -6.09 -0.30 27.48
C ILE A 7 -4.95 0.72 27.39
N ILE A 8 -3.79 0.45 28.00
CA ILE A 8 -2.61 1.32 27.92
C ILE A 8 -2.15 1.50 26.46
N PHE A 9 -2.04 0.42 25.67
CA PHE A 9 -1.63 0.53 24.26
C PHE A 9 -2.66 1.31 23.42
N ILE A 10 -3.96 1.06 23.58
CA ILE A 10 -5.02 1.82 22.88
C ILE A 10 -5.01 3.29 23.31
N THR A 11 -4.80 3.57 24.60
CA THR A 11 -4.72 4.95 25.11
C THR A 11 -3.48 5.66 24.57
N LEU A 12 -2.31 5.01 24.52
CA LEU A 12 -1.10 5.54 23.89
C LEU A 12 -1.29 5.76 22.38
N THR A 13 -1.97 4.84 21.69
CA THR A 13 -2.30 4.97 20.25
C THR A 13 -3.22 6.17 19.99
N ILE A 14 -4.22 6.37 20.85
CA ILE A 14 -5.13 7.52 20.80
C ILE A 14 -4.38 8.81 21.16
N ILE A 15 -3.48 8.79 22.15
CA ILE A 15 -2.64 9.95 22.52
C ILE A 15 -1.74 10.36 21.34
N MET A 16 -1.06 9.41 20.68
CA MET A 16 -0.24 9.71 19.49
C MET A 16 -1.07 10.33 18.36
N LEU A 17 -2.28 9.81 18.10
CA LEU A 17 -3.23 10.40 17.14
C LEU A 17 -3.69 11.81 17.54
N ILE A 18 -3.96 12.06 18.83
CA ILE A 18 -4.35 13.38 19.33
C ILE A 18 -3.17 14.36 19.27
N MET A 19 -1.94 13.91 19.54
CA MET A 19 -0.73 14.72 19.41
C MET A 19 -0.46 15.10 17.94
N ASP A 20 -0.61 14.17 17.00
CA ASP A 20 -0.58 14.44 15.55
C ASP A 20 -1.61 15.51 15.15
N VAL A 21 -2.87 15.37 15.60
CA VAL A 21 -3.95 16.33 15.30
C VAL A 21 -3.66 17.70 15.91
N ASN A 22 -3.22 17.76 17.17
CA ASN A 22 -2.90 19.02 17.85
C ASN A 22 -1.71 19.74 17.22
N LEU A 23 -0.69 19.00 16.75
CA LEU A 23 0.46 19.56 16.03
C LEU A 23 0.02 20.13 14.66
N ALA A 24 -0.79 19.39 13.91
CA ALA A 24 -1.33 19.85 12.63
C ALA A 24 -2.22 21.10 12.78
N THR A 25 -3.08 21.16 13.81
CA THR A 25 -3.91 22.35 14.08
C THR A 25 -3.11 23.52 14.61
N GLY A 26 -2.04 23.29 15.39
CA GLY A 26 -1.15 24.35 15.86
C GLY A 26 -0.43 25.06 14.70
N ILE A 27 0.06 24.29 13.72
CA ILE A 27 0.64 24.82 12.48
C ILE A 27 -0.41 25.58 11.67
N GLY A 28 -1.65 25.07 11.58
CA GLY A 28 -2.76 25.72 10.89
C GLY A 28 -3.18 27.07 11.49
N ILE A 29 -3.04 27.25 12.81
CA ILE A 29 -3.31 28.54 13.48
C ILE A 29 -2.13 29.51 13.27
N ALA A 30 -0.89 29.06 13.44
CA ALA A 30 0.30 29.89 13.21
C ALA A 30 0.42 30.43 11.78
N ALA A 31 -0.13 29.71 10.79
CA ALA A 31 -0.19 30.13 9.39
C ALA A 31 -1.20 31.27 9.12
N LEU A 32 -2.11 31.58 10.06
CA LEU A 32 -3.07 32.70 9.92
C LEU A 32 -2.57 34.01 10.56
N GLU A 33 -1.61 33.94 11.48
CA GLU A 33 -1.07 35.13 12.18
C GLU A 33 0.09 35.82 11.44
N THR A 34 0.58 35.24 10.33
CA THR A 34 1.78 35.71 9.60
C THR A 34 1.49 36.37 8.25
N SER A 35 0.35 37.06 8.12
CA SER A 35 0.08 37.98 6.99
C SER A 35 0.41 39.44 7.39
N PRO A 36 1.60 39.98 7.07
CA PRO A 36 1.93 41.36 7.41
C PRO A 36 1.12 42.34 6.55
N SER A 37 0.31 43.17 7.20
CA SER A 37 -0.41 44.27 6.55
C SER A 37 0.56 45.39 6.15
N THR A 38 0.99 45.42 4.89
CA THR A 38 1.73 46.56 4.33
C THR A 38 0.79 47.75 4.11
N LEU A 39 1.15 48.90 4.68
CA LEU A 39 0.34 50.11 4.70
C LEU A 39 1.20 51.33 4.33
N GLU A 40 1.50 51.47 3.03
CA GLU A 40 1.97 52.71 2.40
C GLU A 40 1.19 52.85 1.07
N LEU A 41 0.33 53.86 0.85
CA LEU A 41 0.51 55.32 0.92
C LEU A 41 1.11 55.90 -0.38
N THR A 42 0.26 56.00 -1.42
CA THR A 42 0.41 56.99 -2.49
C THR A 42 -0.88 57.79 -2.63
N ASN A 43 -0.77 59.12 -2.58
CA ASN A 43 -1.85 60.03 -2.95
C ASN A 43 -1.67 60.42 -4.42
N ASP A 44 -2.75 60.43 -5.19
CA ASP A 44 -3.19 61.67 -5.84
C ASP A 44 -4.67 61.56 -6.27
N PRO A 45 -5.45 62.66 -6.26
CA PRO A 45 -6.88 62.63 -6.61
C PRO A 45 -7.14 63.09 -8.05
N ASN A 46 -8.19 62.57 -8.71
CA ASN A 46 -9.09 63.37 -9.55
C ASN A 46 -10.34 62.61 -10.06
N THR A 47 -11.52 63.16 -9.72
CA THR A 47 -12.76 63.30 -10.53
C THR A 47 -13.35 62.16 -11.39
N GLY A 48 -14.68 61.98 -11.28
CA GLY A 48 -15.53 61.16 -12.18
C GLY A 48 -15.98 59.85 -11.51
N SER A 49 -17.17 59.68 -10.94
CA SER A 49 -18.57 60.06 -11.29
C SER A 49 -19.27 59.05 -12.21
N GLU A 50 -20.58 58.93 -11.99
CA GLU A 50 -21.59 58.17 -12.75
C GLU A 50 -21.60 56.63 -12.67
N THR A 51 -22.63 56.15 -11.97
CA THR A 51 -23.22 54.80 -12.06
C THR A 51 -24.32 54.77 -13.11
N ASP A 52 -24.33 53.74 -13.97
CA ASP A 52 -25.55 53.14 -14.52
C ASP A 52 -25.19 51.71 -15.02
N THR A 53 -25.90 50.64 -14.64
CA THR A 53 -27.25 50.17 -15.04
C THR A 53 -27.19 49.34 -16.34
N ALA A 54 -27.93 48.22 -16.39
CA ALA A 54 -27.69 47.10 -17.31
C ALA A 54 -28.81 46.85 -18.35
N ALA A 55 -28.46 46.26 -19.50
CA ALA A 55 -29.36 45.48 -20.37
C ALA A 55 -28.62 44.60 -21.43
N GLU A 56 -29.00 43.32 -21.48
CA GLU A 56 -29.33 42.46 -22.65
C GLU A 56 -28.41 42.37 -23.92
N ASP A 57 -27.80 41.19 -24.12
CA ASP A 57 -27.90 40.21 -25.23
C ASP A 57 -28.16 40.64 -26.72
N PRO A 58 -27.91 39.76 -27.72
CA PRO A 58 -26.70 38.96 -28.07
C PRO A 58 -26.36 39.08 -29.60
N ILE A 59 -25.46 38.25 -30.18
CA ILE A 59 -25.54 37.59 -31.54
C ILE A 59 -24.18 37.04 -32.10
N SER A 60 -24.17 35.72 -32.32
CA SER A 60 -23.57 34.84 -33.37
C SER A 60 -22.13 34.93 -33.97
N GLU A 61 -21.73 33.75 -34.49
CA GLU A 61 -20.74 33.41 -35.56
C GLU A 61 -19.23 33.44 -35.24
N ALA A 62 -18.36 32.56 -35.77
CA ALA A 62 -18.37 31.15 -36.23
C ALA A 62 -17.07 30.89 -37.04
N ASN A 63 -16.68 29.61 -37.22
CA ASN A 63 -15.59 29.09 -38.08
C ASN A 63 -14.15 29.43 -37.62
N GLN A 64 -13.23 28.47 -37.40
CA GLN A 64 -12.72 27.34 -38.22
C GLN A 64 -11.68 27.74 -39.26
N GLU A 65 -10.46 27.21 -39.14
CA GLU A 65 -9.74 26.60 -40.27
C GLU A 65 -8.65 25.61 -39.82
N GLN A 66 -8.35 24.62 -40.69
CA GLN A 66 -7.37 23.55 -40.49
C GLN A 66 -6.93 23.01 -41.87
N PRO A 67 -5.62 22.82 -42.14
CA PRO A 67 -5.15 21.98 -43.24
C PRO A 67 -4.41 20.70 -42.77
N SER A 68 -4.07 19.82 -43.72
CA SER A 68 -3.66 18.43 -43.48
C SER A 68 -2.77 17.87 -44.60
N GLN A 69 -2.35 16.59 -44.49
CA GLN A 69 -1.70 15.74 -45.54
C GLN A 69 -0.19 16.00 -45.83
N ASN A 70 0.63 15.05 -46.35
CA ASN A 70 0.58 13.57 -46.42
C ASN A 70 1.95 12.97 -46.87
N SER A 71 2.05 11.63 -46.83
CA SER A 71 2.86 10.76 -47.74
C SER A 71 4.37 10.58 -47.51
N ALA A 72 4.94 9.58 -48.22
CA ALA A 72 6.29 9.01 -48.07
C ALA A 72 6.96 8.71 -49.44
N GLY A 73 8.28 8.46 -49.49
CA GLY A 73 8.97 8.07 -50.74
C GLY A 73 10.48 7.80 -50.61
N THR A 74 10.94 6.70 -51.22
CA THR A 74 12.29 6.08 -51.12
C THR A 74 13.38 6.59 -52.10
N ASN A 75 14.65 6.46 -51.68
CA ASN A 75 15.87 6.13 -52.47
C ASN A 75 16.37 7.02 -53.63
N ASN A 76 17.65 7.46 -53.55
CA ASN A 76 18.78 6.81 -54.28
C ASN A 76 20.17 7.44 -53.99
N ASN A 77 21.25 6.78 -54.44
CA ASN A 77 22.67 7.12 -54.26
C ASN A 77 23.35 7.18 -55.66
N PRO A 78 24.52 7.85 -55.89
CA PRO A 78 25.82 7.32 -55.47
C PRO A 78 26.89 8.36 -55.03
N GLY A 79 27.97 7.90 -54.38
CA GLY A 79 29.21 8.66 -54.10
C GLY A 79 30.34 8.39 -55.10
N PRO A 80 31.64 8.42 -54.71
CA PRO A 80 32.27 8.62 -53.39
C PRO A 80 32.96 10.02 -53.31
N THR A 81 34.00 10.40 -52.54
CA THR A 81 35.07 9.79 -51.69
C THR A 81 35.62 10.93 -50.76
N ARG A 82 36.53 10.83 -49.77
CA ARG A 82 37.39 9.79 -49.13
C ARG A 82 37.85 10.31 -47.73
N VAL A 83 38.45 9.42 -46.91
CA VAL A 83 39.27 9.69 -45.69
C VAL A 83 38.53 9.97 -44.37
N ASN A 84 39.04 9.32 -43.31
CA ASN A 84 38.67 9.24 -41.89
C ASN A 84 39.86 8.47 -41.21
N PRO A 85 39.93 8.10 -39.90
CA PRO A 85 39.09 8.46 -38.75
C PRO A 85 39.84 8.71 -37.40
N ARG A 86 39.05 9.07 -36.35
CA ARG A 86 38.83 8.26 -35.11
C ARG A 86 39.05 8.95 -33.75
N THR A 87 38.10 8.67 -32.85
CA THR A 87 38.02 8.94 -31.40
C THR A 87 38.92 8.04 -30.54
N PRO A 88 39.26 8.43 -29.30
CA PRO A 88 39.71 7.51 -28.24
C PRO A 88 38.58 7.11 -27.27
N SER A 89 38.78 6.03 -26.52
CA SER A 89 37.92 5.54 -25.43
C SER A 89 38.77 4.89 -24.31
N ILE A 90 38.17 4.67 -23.14
CA ILE A 90 38.75 4.09 -21.90
C ILE A 90 39.58 2.80 -22.15
N PRO A 91 40.59 2.54 -21.29
CA PRO A 91 40.42 1.42 -20.34
C PRO A 91 40.97 1.68 -18.92
N SER A 92 40.78 0.69 -18.04
CA SER A 92 41.13 0.71 -16.61
C SER A 92 42.41 -0.09 -16.29
N ALA A 93 42.79 -0.05 -15.00
CA ALA A 93 43.45 -1.12 -14.22
C ALA A 93 44.97 -1.05 -13.90
N GLU A 94 45.23 -1.39 -12.63
CA GLU A 94 46.36 -2.13 -12.05
C GLU A 94 47.82 -1.62 -12.03
N SER A 95 48.22 -1.27 -10.80
CA SER A 95 49.36 -1.88 -10.06
C SER A 95 50.77 -1.27 -10.15
N ALA A 96 51.70 -1.91 -9.43
CA ALA A 96 53.15 -1.69 -9.38
C ALA A 96 53.68 -0.38 -8.75
N SER A 97 53.82 -0.42 -7.42
CA SER A 97 55.08 -0.20 -6.67
C SER A 97 56.16 0.78 -7.20
N GLY A 98 56.72 1.61 -6.31
CA GLY A 98 58.15 1.90 -6.37
C GLY A 98 58.66 3.14 -5.62
N LEU A 99 59.53 2.90 -4.64
CA LEU A 99 60.80 3.62 -4.40
C LEU A 99 60.85 5.17 -4.34
N SER A 100 61.28 5.67 -3.16
CA SER A 100 62.50 6.46 -2.93
C SER A 100 62.87 7.65 -3.86
N SER A 101 63.46 8.74 -3.39
CA SER A 101 63.78 9.25 -2.04
C SER A 101 64.52 10.59 -2.21
N THR A 102 64.81 11.29 -1.09
CA THR A 102 65.85 12.33 -0.99
C THR A 102 65.63 13.59 -1.86
N THR A 103 66.11 14.79 -1.49
CA THR A 103 67.23 15.16 -0.61
C THR A 103 66.86 16.23 0.44
N ASN A 104 67.68 16.32 1.49
CA ASN A 104 67.75 17.49 2.39
C ASN A 104 68.43 18.66 1.63
N ASP A 105 68.32 19.94 2.04
CA ASP A 105 69.05 20.53 3.17
C ASP A 105 68.48 21.90 3.63
N PRO A 106 68.96 22.51 4.73
CA PRO A 106 68.26 23.61 5.43
C PRO A 106 68.74 25.03 5.06
N GLY A 107 67.90 26.04 5.38
CA GLY A 107 68.22 27.47 5.23
C GLY A 107 67.41 28.36 6.19
N GLU A 108 68.12 29.24 6.91
CA GLU A 108 67.70 30.04 8.07
C GLU A 108 66.54 31.05 7.95
N THR A 109 66.02 31.45 9.11
CA THR A 109 65.29 32.73 9.41
C THR A 109 63.99 33.02 8.65
N SER A 110 62.84 33.12 9.32
CA SER A 110 62.53 34.25 10.21
C SER A 110 61.23 34.01 11.00
N ALA A 111 60.94 34.85 12.00
CA ALA A 111 59.82 34.65 12.93
C ALA A 111 58.55 35.42 12.50
N ASP A 112 57.76 34.84 11.60
CA ASP A 112 56.38 35.26 11.39
C ASP A 112 55.44 34.54 12.37
N ASN A 113 54.74 35.33 13.19
CA ASN A 113 53.76 34.82 14.15
C ASN A 113 52.48 34.38 13.42
N ILE A 114 52.46 33.15 12.90
CA ILE A 114 51.23 32.54 12.42
C ILE A 114 50.29 32.34 13.62
N ILE A 115 49.40 33.30 13.83
CA ILE A 115 48.23 33.12 14.68
C ILE A 115 47.38 32.05 13.99
N ILE A 116 47.50 30.81 14.48
CA ILE A 116 46.56 29.75 14.16
C ILE A 116 45.25 30.15 14.86
N ASN A 117 44.44 30.94 14.17
CA ASN A 117 43.02 31.03 14.47
C ASN A 117 42.50 29.59 14.43
N SER A 118 42.09 29.07 15.59
CA SER A 118 41.36 27.81 15.65
C SER A 118 40.20 27.92 14.68
N LEU A 119 40.12 26.98 13.72
CA LEU A 119 38.97 26.92 12.83
C LEU A 119 37.71 26.88 13.70
N PRO A 120 36.62 27.57 13.32
CA PRO A 120 35.33 27.35 13.95
C PRO A 120 35.07 25.85 13.94
N GLU A 121 34.80 25.28 15.11
CA GLU A 121 34.44 23.86 15.22
C GLU A 121 33.21 23.66 14.34
N MET A 122 33.36 22.95 13.23
CA MET A 122 32.22 22.68 12.36
C MET A 122 31.21 21.89 13.20
N PRO A 123 29.94 22.32 13.27
CA PRO A 123 28.97 21.67 14.13
C PRO A 123 28.91 20.19 13.75
N VAL A 124 29.24 19.33 14.71
CA VAL A 124 29.13 17.88 14.54
C VAL A 124 27.68 17.61 14.16
N SER A 125 27.45 17.13 12.96
CA SER A 125 26.12 16.75 12.51
C SER A 125 25.68 15.57 13.35
N GLU A 126 24.83 15.83 14.36
CA GLU A 126 24.22 14.80 15.17
C GLU A 126 23.53 13.80 14.24
N GLU A 127 24.05 12.57 14.19
CA GLU A 127 23.48 11.50 13.39
C GLU A 127 22.05 11.27 13.89
N PRO A 128 21.03 11.43 13.03
CA PRO A 128 19.67 11.65 13.50
C PRO A 128 19.19 10.45 14.31
N ASP A 129 18.91 10.70 15.59
CA ASP A 129 18.48 9.71 16.57
C ASP A 129 17.45 8.76 15.95
N THR A 130 17.60 7.45 16.11
CA THR A 130 16.70 6.47 15.46
C THR A 130 15.22 6.73 15.77
N LEU A 131 14.93 7.27 16.96
CA LEU A 131 13.62 7.75 17.37
C LEU A 131 13.16 8.98 16.55
N SER A 132 14.04 9.96 16.32
CA SER A 132 13.77 11.13 15.47
C SER A 132 13.48 10.75 14.02
N MET A 133 14.21 9.78 13.46
CA MET A 133 13.95 9.25 12.12
C MET A 133 12.55 8.62 12.01
N ILE A 134 12.17 7.80 13.00
CA ILE A 134 10.86 7.16 13.06
C ILE A 134 9.74 8.20 13.24
N LEU A 135 9.92 9.20 14.11
CA LEU A 135 8.94 10.27 14.33
C LEU A 135 8.79 11.19 13.11
N ASN A 136 9.87 11.51 12.41
CA ASN A 136 9.82 12.32 11.19
C ASN A 136 9.16 11.53 10.03
N TRP A 137 9.55 10.26 9.82
CA TRP A 137 8.87 9.38 8.87
C TRP A 137 7.38 9.25 9.19
N TRP A 138 7.02 9.10 10.47
CA TRP A 138 5.64 9.10 10.91
C TRP A 138 4.93 10.40 10.54
N ALA A 139 5.49 11.56 10.93
CA ALA A 139 4.91 12.88 10.67
C ALA A 139 4.62 13.12 9.18
N ILE A 140 5.53 12.71 8.29
CA ILE A 140 5.42 12.85 6.83
C ILE A 140 4.35 11.95 6.21
N ASN A 141 4.05 10.78 6.80
CA ASN A 141 3.09 9.83 6.20
C ASN A 141 1.65 10.37 6.23
N PRO A 142 0.85 10.16 5.16
CA PRO A 142 -0.54 10.58 5.14
C PRO A 142 -1.37 9.86 6.20
N LEU A 143 -2.40 10.53 6.71
CA LEU A 143 -3.26 10.05 7.80
C LEU A 143 -3.80 8.63 7.57
N GLU A 144 -4.16 8.32 6.32
CA GLU A 144 -4.69 7.01 5.93
C GLU A 144 -3.68 5.88 6.21
N MET A 145 -2.40 6.11 5.84
CA MET A 145 -1.29 5.17 6.06
C MET A 145 -0.96 5.04 7.54
N LYS A 146 -0.96 6.15 8.30
CA LYS A 146 -0.82 6.15 9.77
C LYS A 146 -1.83 5.18 10.41
N PHE A 147 -3.12 5.33 10.11
CA PHE A 147 -4.16 4.41 10.61
C PHE A 147 -3.90 2.97 10.18
N TRP A 148 -3.49 2.72 8.94
CA TRP A 148 -3.25 1.37 8.42
C TRP A 148 -2.11 0.66 9.17
N TYR A 149 -1.00 1.35 9.44
CA TYR A 149 0.08 0.81 10.29
C TYR A 149 -0.40 0.51 11.72
N LEU A 150 -1.20 1.40 12.33
CA LEU A 150 -1.77 1.16 13.67
C LEU A 150 -2.66 -0.10 13.70
N PHE A 151 -3.49 -0.31 12.68
CA PHE A 151 -4.36 -1.50 12.60
C PHE A 151 -3.57 -2.79 12.34
N LEU A 152 -2.50 -2.74 11.55
CA LEU A 152 -1.58 -3.87 11.37
C LEU A 152 -0.89 -4.24 12.69
N VAL A 153 -0.33 -3.26 13.40
CA VAL A 153 0.37 -3.47 14.69
C VAL A 153 -0.61 -3.94 15.77
N LEU A 154 -1.76 -3.27 15.95
CA LEU A 154 -2.78 -3.65 16.92
C LEU A 154 -3.32 -5.06 16.65
N GLY A 155 -3.60 -5.39 15.39
CA GLY A 155 -4.01 -6.74 15.00
C GLY A 155 -2.95 -7.79 15.28
N ALA A 156 -1.67 -7.51 14.97
CA ALA A 156 -0.56 -8.41 15.23
C ALA A 156 -0.35 -8.65 16.73
N LEU A 157 -0.43 -7.60 17.56
CA LEU A 157 -0.39 -7.72 19.02
C LEU A 157 -1.55 -8.55 19.57
N LEU A 158 -2.78 -8.30 19.12
CA LEU A 158 -3.95 -9.08 19.53
C LEU A 158 -3.86 -10.55 19.09
N PHE A 159 -3.30 -10.83 17.92
CA PHE A 159 -2.99 -12.18 17.45
C PHE A 159 -1.93 -12.87 18.32
N LEU A 160 -0.79 -12.21 18.59
CA LEU A 160 0.30 -12.75 19.41
C LEU A 160 -0.12 -13.02 20.86
N TYR A 161 -0.93 -12.14 21.44
CA TYR A 161 -1.55 -12.35 22.77
C TYR A 161 -2.80 -13.25 22.73
N ARG A 162 -3.10 -13.87 21.57
CA ARG A 162 -4.20 -14.83 21.33
C ARG A 162 -5.58 -14.30 21.78
N GLN A 163 -5.80 -12.99 21.65
CA GLN A 163 -7.00 -12.27 22.09
C GLN A 163 -8.13 -12.35 21.06
N THR A 164 -8.63 -13.57 20.83
CA THR A 164 -9.64 -13.88 19.79
C THR A 164 -10.92 -13.04 19.90
N SER A 165 -11.34 -12.67 21.11
CA SER A 165 -12.55 -11.87 21.38
C SER A 165 -12.52 -10.50 20.69
N PHE A 166 -11.34 -9.91 20.46
CA PHE A 166 -11.21 -8.61 19.80
C PHE A 166 -11.11 -8.71 18.27
N ARG A 167 -11.00 -9.90 17.66
CA ARG A 167 -10.88 -10.07 16.20
C ARG A 167 -12.11 -9.55 15.44
N LYS A 168 -13.33 -9.88 15.90
CA LYS A 168 -14.57 -9.37 15.27
C LYS A 168 -14.72 -7.85 15.41
N PRO A 169 -14.54 -7.24 16.61
CA PRO A 169 -14.49 -5.78 16.75
C PRO A 169 -13.43 -5.11 15.85
N LEU A 170 -12.19 -5.63 15.80
CA LEU A 170 -11.13 -5.04 14.97
C LEU A 170 -11.49 -5.05 13.47
N LEU A 171 -12.03 -6.16 12.97
CA LEU A 171 -12.54 -6.26 11.60
C LEU A 171 -13.69 -5.28 11.33
N PHE A 172 -14.61 -5.10 12.27
CA PHE A 172 -15.72 -4.14 12.13
C PHE A 172 -15.24 -2.69 12.11
N VAL A 173 -14.31 -2.30 12.99
CA VAL A 173 -13.77 -0.93 12.97
C VAL A 173 -12.89 -0.71 11.72
N SER A 174 -12.14 -1.72 11.27
CA SER A 174 -11.43 -1.67 9.97
C SER A 174 -12.39 -1.45 8.79
N LEU A 175 -13.52 -2.16 8.79
CA LEU A 175 -14.59 -2.00 7.79
C LEU A 175 -15.14 -0.57 7.74
N VAL A 176 -15.37 0.04 8.90
CA VAL A 176 -15.84 1.44 8.98
C VAL A 176 -14.75 2.41 8.53
N ILE A 177 -13.50 2.22 8.96
CA ILE A 177 -12.40 3.17 8.69
C ILE A 177 -11.84 3.04 7.26
N PHE A 178 -11.31 1.87 6.87
CA PHE A 178 -10.67 1.70 5.55
C PHE A 178 -11.68 1.45 4.43
N GLY A 179 -12.83 0.85 4.76
CA GLY A 179 -13.96 0.77 3.85
C GLY A 179 -14.63 2.14 3.68
N PHE A 180 -15.56 2.48 4.56
CA PHE A 180 -16.47 3.61 4.34
C PHE A 180 -15.87 5.01 4.55
N TYR A 181 -14.97 5.21 5.52
CA TYR A 181 -14.42 6.54 5.81
C TYR A 181 -13.31 6.95 4.82
N PHE A 182 -12.35 6.06 4.53
CA PHE A 182 -11.31 6.31 3.52
C PHE A 182 -11.71 5.91 2.09
N GLY A 183 -12.87 5.29 1.87
CA GLY A 183 -13.35 4.92 0.54
C GLY A 183 -12.47 3.90 -0.18
N ASN A 184 -11.94 2.90 0.53
CA ASN A 184 -11.14 1.79 -0.03
C ASN A 184 -9.83 2.19 -0.75
N LYS A 185 -9.34 3.43 -0.57
CA LYS A 185 -8.06 3.90 -1.16
C LYS A 185 -6.89 2.98 -0.85
N ILE A 186 -6.72 2.58 0.42
CA ILE A 186 -5.71 1.58 0.84
C ILE A 186 -6.24 0.18 0.58
N ASN A 187 -6.35 -0.18 -0.70
CA ASN A 187 -6.63 -1.53 -1.16
C ASN A 187 -5.37 -2.12 -1.81
N PRO A 188 -4.66 -3.05 -1.14
CA PRO A 188 -3.49 -3.71 -1.73
C PRO A 188 -3.80 -4.50 -3.01
N ILE A 189 -5.08 -4.79 -3.31
CA ILE A 189 -5.46 -5.36 -4.61
C ILE A 189 -5.28 -4.32 -5.73
N ASN A 190 -5.76 -3.09 -5.54
CA ASN A 190 -5.60 -2.02 -6.54
C ASN A 190 -4.11 -1.69 -6.73
N SER A 191 -3.34 -1.62 -5.63
CA SER A 191 -1.90 -1.36 -5.69
C SER A 191 -1.12 -2.45 -6.46
N ILE A 192 -1.46 -3.75 -6.33
CA ILE A 192 -0.82 -4.82 -7.13
C ILE A 192 -0.92 -4.54 -8.65
N PHE A 193 -2.06 -4.05 -9.11
CA PHE A 193 -2.29 -3.71 -10.53
C PHE A 193 -1.84 -2.29 -10.90
N ALA A 194 -1.45 -1.48 -9.91
CA ALA A 194 -0.87 -0.16 -10.10
C ALA A 194 0.65 -0.21 -10.33
N LEU A 195 1.36 -1.19 -9.74
CA LEU A 195 2.82 -1.36 -9.87
C LEU A 195 3.36 -1.35 -11.33
N PRO A 196 2.67 -1.87 -12.36
CA PRO A 196 3.10 -1.76 -13.77
C PRO A 196 3.03 -0.36 -14.38
N VAL A 197 2.30 0.58 -13.76
CA VAL A 197 1.84 1.84 -14.38
C VAL A 197 2.27 3.08 -13.57
N GLU A 198 2.28 2.98 -12.23
CA GLU A 198 2.60 4.12 -11.37
C GLU A 198 4.11 4.43 -11.33
N THR A 199 4.42 5.71 -11.17
CA THR A 199 5.78 6.25 -11.08
C THR A 199 5.88 7.31 -9.98
N GLY A 200 7.09 7.66 -9.57
CA GLY A 200 7.33 8.64 -8.51
C GLY A 200 6.83 8.18 -7.14
N THR A 201 6.27 9.10 -6.35
CA THR A 201 5.82 8.84 -4.97
C THR A 201 4.70 7.80 -4.89
N LYS A 202 3.75 7.80 -5.84
CA LYS A 202 2.64 6.83 -5.87
C LYS A 202 3.13 5.38 -5.95
N LEU A 203 4.19 5.14 -6.71
CA LEU A 203 4.82 3.82 -6.79
C LEU A 203 5.38 3.38 -5.45
N VAL A 204 5.92 4.31 -4.64
CA VAL A 204 6.42 4.03 -3.27
C VAL A 204 5.25 3.67 -2.35
N ASP A 205 4.15 4.42 -2.38
CA ASP A 205 2.94 4.13 -1.60
C ASP A 205 2.37 2.76 -1.97
N SER A 206 2.11 2.51 -3.26
CA SER A 206 1.63 1.22 -3.76
C SER A 206 2.58 0.07 -3.43
N LEU A 207 3.90 0.27 -3.48
CA LEU A 207 4.89 -0.73 -3.09
C LEU A 207 4.81 -1.05 -1.59
N ILE A 208 4.70 -0.05 -0.70
CA ILE A 208 4.56 -0.26 0.75
C ILE A 208 3.24 -0.98 1.09
N ILE A 209 2.14 -0.56 0.47
CA ILE A 209 0.79 -1.13 0.68
C ILE A 209 0.76 -2.63 0.30
N VAL A 210 1.52 -3.04 -0.72
CA VAL A 210 1.63 -4.44 -1.16
C VAL A 210 2.69 -5.23 -0.41
N ALA A 211 3.88 -4.63 -0.18
CA ALA A 211 5.02 -5.32 0.44
C ALA A 211 4.80 -5.62 1.93
N LEU A 212 4.16 -4.73 2.70
CA LEU A 212 4.02 -4.94 4.15
C LEU A 212 3.11 -6.13 4.50
N PRO A 213 1.92 -6.35 3.88
CA PRO A 213 1.12 -7.55 4.10
C PRO A 213 1.80 -8.83 3.60
N ILE A 214 2.61 -8.76 2.54
CA ILE A 214 3.45 -9.86 2.03
C ILE A 214 4.52 -10.23 3.05
N ALA A 215 5.26 -9.24 3.59
CA ALA A 215 6.29 -9.45 4.60
C ALA A 215 5.69 -10.06 5.88
N ILE A 216 4.60 -9.50 6.40
CA ILE A 216 3.86 -10.06 7.54
C ILE A 216 3.40 -11.50 7.24
N SER A 217 2.97 -11.79 6.00
CA SER A 217 2.57 -13.13 5.56
C SER A 217 3.73 -14.13 5.45
N LEU A 218 4.94 -13.66 5.14
CA LEU A 218 6.15 -14.47 5.15
C LEU A 218 6.62 -14.85 6.56
N PHE A 219 6.32 -14.05 7.58
CA PHE A 219 6.55 -14.44 8.97
C PHE A 219 5.40 -15.28 9.52
N VAL A 220 4.18 -14.73 9.53
CA VAL A 220 3.04 -15.21 10.33
C VAL A 220 2.08 -16.10 9.52
N GLY A 221 2.10 -16.04 8.19
CA GLY A 221 1.04 -16.60 7.35
C GLY A 221 -0.07 -15.56 7.08
N ARG A 222 -1.21 -15.97 6.49
CA ARG A 222 -2.19 -15.08 5.84
C ARG A 222 -3.10 -14.26 6.79
N PHE A 223 -2.52 -13.79 7.89
CA PHE A 223 -3.08 -12.99 8.98
C PHE A 223 -3.87 -11.75 8.51
N PHE A 224 -3.37 -10.97 7.54
CA PHE A 224 -4.01 -9.73 7.08
C PHE A 224 -5.48 -9.95 6.68
N CYS A 225 -5.76 -11.02 5.94
CA CYS A 225 -7.11 -11.39 5.51
C CYS A 225 -8.06 -11.76 6.67
N GLY A 226 -7.52 -12.26 7.78
CA GLY A 226 -8.30 -12.75 8.93
C GLY A 226 -8.54 -11.71 10.04
N TRP A 227 -7.75 -10.64 10.08
CA TRP A 227 -7.71 -9.68 11.19
C TRP A 227 -7.84 -8.21 10.79
N VAL A 228 -7.38 -7.81 9.60
CA VAL A 228 -7.26 -6.38 9.23
C VAL A 228 -8.01 -6.01 7.95
N CYS A 229 -8.16 -6.92 6.98
CA CYS A 229 -8.75 -6.62 5.68
C CYS A 229 -10.27 -6.28 5.74
N PRO A 230 -10.72 -5.07 5.32
CA PRO A 230 -12.12 -4.66 5.37
C PRO A 230 -13.01 -5.48 4.41
N VAL A 231 -12.51 -5.82 3.22
CA VAL A 231 -13.20 -6.71 2.27
C VAL A 231 -13.48 -8.09 2.88
N GLY A 232 -12.57 -8.60 3.72
CA GLY A 232 -12.77 -9.83 4.49
C GLY A 232 -13.80 -9.67 5.62
N ALA A 233 -13.90 -8.48 6.21
CA ALA A 233 -14.89 -8.15 7.23
C ALA A 233 -16.32 -8.07 6.66
N VAL A 234 -16.52 -7.50 5.47
CA VAL A 234 -17.83 -7.53 4.77
C VAL A 234 -18.34 -8.97 4.66
N GLN A 235 -17.53 -9.86 4.09
CA GLN A 235 -17.91 -11.25 3.84
C GLN A 235 -18.16 -12.05 5.12
N GLU A 236 -17.41 -11.78 6.20
CA GLU A 236 -17.64 -12.40 7.52
C GLU A 236 -18.88 -11.83 8.25
N LEU A 237 -19.36 -10.64 7.88
CA LEU A 237 -20.55 -10.00 8.45
C LEU A 237 -21.84 -10.39 7.72
N ILE A 238 -21.82 -10.55 6.40
CA ILE A 238 -23.02 -10.91 5.61
C ILE A 238 -23.36 -12.41 5.61
N HIS A 239 -22.43 -13.28 6.02
CA HIS A 239 -22.63 -14.73 5.97
C HIS A 239 -23.55 -15.20 7.13
N PRO A 240 -24.75 -15.75 6.84
CA PRO A 240 -25.72 -16.12 7.86
C PRO A 240 -25.38 -17.48 8.50
N GLU A 241 -25.28 -17.52 9.84
CA GLU A 241 -24.87 -18.69 10.65
C GLU A 241 -25.64 -20.02 10.43
N LYS A 242 -26.74 -20.00 9.68
CA LYS A 242 -27.58 -21.16 9.35
C LYS A 242 -27.21 -21.84 8.03
N PHE A 243 -26.44 -21.18 7.16
CA PHE A 243 -26.02 -21.72 5.87
C PHE A 243 -24.56 -22.19 5.97
N ALA A 244 -24.29 -23.43 5.57
CA ALA A 244 -22.95 -24.02 5.59
C ALA A 244 -22.76 -24.91 4.35
N PHE A 245 -22.75 -24.30 3.17
CA PHE A 245 -22.63 -25.00 1.90
C PHE A 245 -21.17 -25.35 1.59
N GLN A 246 -20.86 -26.65 1.56
CA GLN A 246 -19.54 -27.17 1.19
C GLN A 246 -19.47 -27.42 -0.32
N LEU A 247 -18.39 -27.00 -0.97
CA LEU A 247 -18.18 -27.29 -2.39
C LEU A 247 -17.59 -28.70 -2.61
N PRO A 248 -18.01 -29.44 -3.65
CA PRO A 248 -17.34 -30.66 -4.05
C PRO A 248 -15.85 -30.39 -4.36
N PRO A 249 -14.93 -31.29 -3.97
CA PRO A 249 -13.48 -31.01 -3.96
C PRO A 249 -12.85 -30.83 -5.35
N LEU A 250 -13.58 -31.15 -6.43
CA LEU A 250 -13.19 -30.82 -7.80
C LEU A 250 -13.45 -29.33 -8.11
N PHE A 251 -14.66 -28.84 -7.83
CA PHE A 251 -15.04 -27.45 -8.06
C PHE A 251 -14.21 -26.50 -7.18
N ASP A 252 -13.98 -26.86 -5.91
CA ASP A 252 -13.11 -26.07 -5.01
C ASP A 252 -11.72 -25.81 -5.61
N ARG A 253 -11.07 -26.84 -6.18
CA ARG A 253 -9.74 -26.71 -6.80
C ARG A 253 -9.76 -25.82 -8.05
N ILE A 254 -10.82 -25.92 -8.86
CA ILE A 254 -10.98 -25.12 -10.08
C ILE A 254 -11.21 -23.65 -9.70
N LEU A 255 -12.14 -23.36 -8.79
CA LEU A 255 -12.39 -21.99 -8.32
C LEU A 255 -11.18 -21.42 -7.55
N ALA A 256 -10.44 -22.23 -6.78
CA ALA A 256 -9.20 -21.81 -6.10
C ALA A 256 -8.04 -21.53 -7.08
N SER A 257 -8.15 -21.97 -8.33
CA SER A 257 -7.21 -21.61 -9.40
C SER A 257 -7.53 -20.25 -10.02
N LEU A 258 -8.79 -19.80 -10.00
CA LEU A 258 -9.25 -18.58 -10.67
C LEU A 258 -8.56 -17.31 -10.16
N ARG A 259 -8.30 -17.18 -8.85
CA ARG A 259 -7.52 -16.07 -8.26
C ARG A 259 -6.12 -15.90 -8.86
N TYR A 260 -5.49 -16.98 -9.33
CA TYR A 260 -4.18 -16.92 -9.98
C TYR A 260 -4.29 -16.45 -11.43
N LEU A 261 -5.36 -16.86 -12.14
CA LEU A 261 -5.68 -16.34 -13.48
C LEU A 261 -6.02 -14.85 -13.43
N LEU A 262 -6.79 -14.41 -12.42
CA LEU A 262 -7.11 -12.99 -12.20
C LEU A 262 -5.89 -12.17 -11.82
N LEU A 263 -4.95 -12.71 -11.03
CA LEU A 263 -3.69 -12.06 -10.72
C LEU A 263 -2.80 -11.90 -11.97
N ILE A 264 -2.50 -13.00 -12.67
CA ILE A 264 -1.60 -13.00 -13.82
C ILE A 264 -2.22 -12.20 -14.99
N GLY A 265 -3.49 -12.46 -15.30
CA GLY A 265 -4.23 -11.75 -16.34
C GLY A 265 -4.40 -10.27 -16.01
N GLY A 266 -4.75 -9.91 -14.78
CA GLY A 266 -4.89 -8.51 -14.38
C GLY A 266 -3.59 -7.72 -14.45
N ILE A 267 -2.45 -8.31 -14.07
CA ILE A 267 -1.12 -7.69 -14.23
C ILE A 267 -0.78 -7.53 -15.72
N PHE A 268 -0.99 -8.58 -16.52
CA PHE A 268 -0.74 -8.56 -17.96
C PHE A 268 -1.59 -7.49 -18.68
N PHE A 269 -2.88 -7.41 -18.40
CA PHE A 269 -3.77 -6.41 -18.99
C PHE A 269 -3.45 -4.98 -18.50
N SER A 270 -3.09 -4.79 -17.23
CA SER A 270 -2.74 -3.45 -16.73
C SER A 270 -1.41 -2.95 -17.31
N TRP A 271 -0.43 -3.86 -17.50
CA TRP A 271 0.80 -3.57 -18.24
C TRP A 271 0.50 -3.24 -19.72
N PHE A 272 -0.33 -4.03 -20.39
CA PHE A 272 -0.63 -3.86 -21.82
C PHE A 272 -1.45 -2.59 -22.12
N ALA A 273 -2.41 -2.24 -21.26
CA ALA A 273 -3.25 -1.07 -21.42
C ALA A 273 -2.62 0.24 -20.89
N LEU A 274 -1.52 0.14 -20.12
CA LEU A 274 -0.92 1.26 -19.37
C LEU A 274 -1.91 1.95 -18.42
N GLU A 275 -2.93 1.21 -17.95
CA GLU A 275 -3.98 1.69 -17.05
C GLU A 275 -4.28 0.66 -15.95
N ASN A 276 -4.60 1.12 -14.73
CA ASN A 276 -5.08 0.24 -13.67
C ASN A 276 -6.55 -0.12 -13.89
N ILE A 277 -6.79 -1.08 -14.78
CA ILE A 277 -8.12 -1.60 -15.14
C ILE A 277 -8.91 -2.06 -13.90
N TRP A 278 -8.22 -2.55 -12.86
CA TRP A 278 -8.87 -3.02 -11.64
C TRP A 278 -9.53 -1.89 -10.85
N ASN A 279 -8.93 -0.70 -10.80
CA ASN A 279 -9.46 0.42 -10.01
C ASN A 279 -10.89 0.84 -10.40
N ASN A 280 -11.24 0.72 -11.68
CA ASN A 280 -12.58 1.05 -12.19
C ASN A 280 -13.57 -0.14 -12.11
N ASN A 281 -13.08 -1.35 -11.82
CA ASN A 281 -13.86 -2.59 -11.88
C ASN A 281 -13.88 -3.38 -10.56
N ASP A 282 -13.21 -2.91 -9.49
CA ASP A 282 -13.26 -3.55 -8.17
C ASP A 282 -14.71 -3.54 -7.64
N PRO A 283 -15.34 -4.71 -7.41
CA PRO A 283 -16.70 -4.78 -6.88
C PRO A 283 -16.86 -4.05 -5.55
N PHE A 284 -15.82 -4.02 -4.70
CA PHE A 284 -15.89 -3.39 -3.39
C PHE A 284 -15.75 -1.87 -3.42
N GLN A 285 -15.17 -1.29 -4.47
CA GLN A 285 -15.01 0.17 -4.58
C GLN A 285 -16.37 0.89 -4.62
N GLY A 286 -17.35 0.31 -5.32
CA GLY A 286 -18.73 0.83 -5.37
C GLY A 286 -19.44 0.77 -4.02
N LEU A 287 -19.27 -0.32 -3.27
CA LEU A 287 -19.81 -0.49 -1.91
C LEU A 287 -19.28 0.57 -0.95
N PHE A 288 -17.97 0.85 -1.00
CA PHE A 288 -17.30 1.72 -0.04
C PHE A 288 -17.36 3.21 -0.38
N THR A 289 -17.45 3.57 -1.66
CA THR A 289 -17.52 4.96 -2.11
C THR A 289 -18.96 5.42 -2.42
N PHE A 290 -19.93 4.50 -2.44
CA PHE A 290 -21.29 4.70 -2.98
C PHE A 290 -21.34 5.21 -4.44
N LYS A 291 -20.24 5.03 -5.20
CA LYS A 291 -20.12 5.41 -6.61
C LYS A 291 -20.30 4.18 -7.49
N TRP A 292 -21.46 4.05 -8.10
CA TRP A 292 -21.89 2.81 -8.76
C TRP A 292 -21.73 2.84 -10.28
N SER A 293 -20.84 2.00 -10.81
CA SER A 293 -20.89 1.54 -12.21
C SER A 293 -21.77 0.29 -12.29
N ILE A 294 -22.57 0.15 -13.35
CA ILE A 294 -23.44 -1.02 -13.57
C ILE A 294 -22.64 -2.33 -13.50
N VAL A 295 -21.43 -2.36 -14.08
CA VAL A 295 -20.52 -3.52 -14.03
C VAL A 295 -20.10 -3.81 -12.59
N SER A 296 -19.63 -2.80 -11.86
CA SER A 296 -19.22 -2.95 -10.45
C SER A 296 -20.35 -3.41 -9.54
N ALA A 297 -21.59 -2.96 -9.79
CA ALA A 297 -22.77 -3.32 -9.01
C ALA A 297 -23.19 -4.78 -9.25
N ILE A 298 -23.16 -5.25 -10.50
CA ILE A 298 -23.44 -6.65 -10.85
C ILE A 298 -22.36 -7.57 -10.28
N LEU A 299 -21.09 -7.21 -10.44
CA LEU A 299 -19.96 -7.96 -9.86
C LEU A 299 -20.07 -8.02 -8.33
N LEU A 300 -20.33 -6.90 -7.65
CA LEU A 300 -20.54 -6.89 -6.21
C LEU A 300 -21.72 -7.77 -5.80
N LEU A 301 -22.88 -7.63 -6.44
CA LEU A 301 -24.08 -8.40 -6.08
C LEU A 301 -23.82 -9.91 -6.21
N SER A 302 -23.19 -10.34 -7.30
CA SER A 302 -22.80 -11.75 -7.47
C SER A 302 -21.82 -12.24 -6.40
N VAL A 303 -20.83 -11.41 -6.04
CA VAL A 303 -19.84 -11.70 -4.99
C VAL A 303 -20.48 -11.76 -3.60
N LEU A 304 -21.39 -10.85 -3.28
CA LEU A 304 -22.11 -10.84 -1.99
C LEU A 304 -23.04 -12.04 -1.87
N VAL A 305 -23.84 -12.35 -2.90
CA VAL A 305 -24.70 -13.55 -2.92
C VAL A 305 -23.88 -14.83 -2.76
N ALA A 306 -22.77 -14.96 -3.49
CA ALA A 306 -21.86 -16.11 -3.34
C ALA A 306 -21.22 -16.17 -1.94
N SER A 307 -20.93 -15.01 -1.33
CA SER A 307 -20.37 -14.92 0.04
C SER A 307 -21.40 -15.19 1.14
N MET A 308 -22.71 -15.03 0.87
CA MET A 308 -23.76 -15.50 1.77
C MET A 308 -23.84 -17.04 1.78
N LEU A 309 -23.69 -17.67 0.61
CA LEU A 309 -23.71 -19.14 0.49
C LEU A 309 -22.45 -19.79 1.07
N ILE A 310 -21.28 -19.20 0.81
CA ILE A 310 -19.94 -19.73 1.12
C ILE A 310 -19.17 -18.62 1.83
N GLU A 311 -18.85 -18.77 3.13
CA GLU A 311 -18.14 -17.71 3.86
C GLU A 311 -16.85 -17.31 3.13
N ARG A 312 -16.60 -16.01 2.99
CA ARG A 312 -15.36 -15.47 2.41
C ARG A 312 -15.04 -15.95 0.98
N PHE A 313 -16.08 -16.27 0.19
CA PHE A 313 -16.01 -16.70 -1.22
C PHE A 313 -14.97 -15.93 -2.07
N TYR A 314 -15.02 -14.60 -2.06
CA TYR A 314 -14.09 -13.77 -2.85
C TYR A 314 -12.66 -13.89 -2.34
N CYS A 315 -12.44 -13.90 -1.02
CA CYS A 315 -11.10 -14.12 -0.45
C CYS A 315 -10.54 -15.52 -0.75
N ARG A 316 -11.39 -16.53 -0.94
CA ARG A 316 -11.00 -17.90 -1.28
C ARG A 316 -10.65 -18.05 -2.76
N TYR A 317 -11.48 -17.51 -3.65
CA TYR A 317 -11.50 -17.87 -5.08
C TYR A 317 -11.18 -16.74 -6.08
N LEU A 318 -11.40 -15.46 -5.72
CA LEU A 318 -11.29 -14.34 -6.68
C LEU A 318 -10.15 -13.37 -6.36
N CYS A 319 -9.87 -13.15 -5.08
CA CYS A 319 -8.98 -12.10 -4.58
C CYS A 319 -7.51 -12.28 -5.06
N PRO A 320 -6.96 -11.36 -5.88
CA PRO A 320 -5.59 -11.45 -6.40
C PRO A 320 -4.51 -11.30 -5.31
N LEU A 321 -4.72 -10.38 -4.34
CA LEU A 321 -3.91 -10.33 -3.12
C LEU A 321 -3.92 -11.67 -2.39
N GLY A 322 -5.06 -12.36 -2.36
CA GLY A 322 -5.19 -13.69 -1.79
C GLY A 322 -4.30 -14.75 -2.47
N ALA A 323 -4.08 -14.65 -3.79
CA ALA A 323 -3.17 -15.51 -4.52
C ALA A 323 -1.70 -15.30 -4.10
N ILE A 324 -1.24 -14.04 -4.01
CA ILE A 324 0.13 -13.72 -3.55
C ILE A 324 0.34 -14.13 -2.08
N LEU A 325 -0.62 -13.80 -1.21
CA LEU A 325 -0.54 -14.16 0.21
C LEU A 325 -0.60 -15.68 0.43
N ALA A 326 -1.23 -16.45 -0.46
CA ALA A 326 -1.20 -17.92 -0.41
C ALA A 326 0.15 -18.52 -0.86
N ILE A 327 0.82 -17.92 -1.85
CA ILE A 327 2.18 -18.32 -2.26
C ILE A 327 3.18 -18.06 -1.13
N THR A 328 3.14 -16.86 -0.55
CA THR A 328 4.09 -16.45 0.51
C THR A 328 3.87 -17.17 1.84
N SER A 329 2.62 -17.34 2.27
CA SER A 329 2.32 -18.06 3.52
C SER A 329 2.64 -19.56 3.46
N ARG A 330 2.87 -20.16 2.28
CA ARG A 330 3.46 -21.51 2.17
C ARG A 330 4.84 -21.57 2.86
N PHE A 331 5.59 -20.47 2.83
CA PHE A 331 6.92 -20.32 3.42
C PHE A 331 6.91 -19.70 4.84
N SER A 332 5.72 -19.42 5.40
CA SER A 332 5.57 -18.85 6.76
C SER A 332 6.35 -19.61 7.83
N LEU A 333 6.86 -18.90 8.84
CA LEU A 333 7.48 -19.54 10.01
C LEU A 333 6.42 -20.07 10.98
N PHE A 334 5.38 -19.28 11.25
CA PHE A 334 4.28 -19.68 12.13
C PHE A 334 3.19 -20.42 11.35
N LYS A 335 3.13 -21.76 11.49
CA LYS A 335 2.10 -22.61 10.88
C LYS A 335 1.22 -23.24 11.94
N LEU A 336 -0.10 -23.13 11.78
CA LEU A 336 -1.06 -23.89 12.57
C LEU A 336 -0.92 -25.38 12.22
N LYS A 337 -0.68 -26.22 13.24
CA LYS A 337 -0.60 -27.68 13.13
C LYS A 337 -1.61 -28.31 14.09
N THR A 338 -2.14 -29.46 13.69
CA THR A 338 -2.90 -30.33 14.59
C THR A 338 -1.93 -31.10 15.48
N ASP A 339 -2.25 -31.17 16.78
CA ASP A 339 -1.56 -32.03 17.74
C ASP A 339 -2.19 -33.43 17.70
N SER A 340 -1.39 -34.49 17.51
CA SER A 340 -1.87 -35.87 17.40
C SER A 340 -2.21 -36.54 18.74
N GLU A 341 -1.65 -36.07 19.85
CA GLU A 341 -1.90 -36.62 21.18
C GLU A 341 -3.17 -36.03 21.79
N LEU A 342 -3.50 -34.78 21.42
CA LEU A 342 -4.70 -34.08 21.89
C LEU A 342 -5.93 -34.23 20.96
N CYS A 343 -5.79 -34.81 19.76
CA CYS A 343 -6.89 -34.89 18.79
C CYS A 343 -7.83 -36.08 19.02
N ILE A 344 -8.99 -35.81 19.65
CA ILE A 344 -10.07 -36.80 19.84
C ILE A 344 -10.96 -37.04 18.61
N ALA A 345 -10.45 -36.78 17.38
CA ALA A 345 -11.16 -36.98 16.11
C ALA A 345 -12.64 -36.51 16.07
N CYS A 346 -12.96 -35.35 16.66
CA CYS A 346 -14.34 -34.91 16.83
C CYS A 346 -15.00 -34.25 15.59
N GLY A 347 -14.32 -34.18 14.45
CA GLY A 347 -14.79 -33.57 13.20
C GLY A 347 -15.10 -32.06 13.21
N LYS A 348 -15.12 -31.38 14.37
CA LYS A 348 -15.58 -29.98 14.48
C LYS A 348 -14.72 -28.98 13.70
N CYS A 349 -13.41 -29.19 13.62
CA CYS A 349 -12.49 -28.25 12.97
C CYS A 349 -12.66 -28.17 11.44
N SER A 350 -13.06 -29.26 10.77
CA SER A 350 -13.30 -29.30 9.32
C SER A 350 -14.71 -28.85 8.92
N GLN A 351 -15.58 -28.48 9.87
CA GLN A 351 -16.88 -27.87 9.57
C GLN A 351 -16.71 -26.43 9.05
N PRO A 352 -17.50 -25.97 8.05
CA PRO A 352 -17.34 -24.63 7.46
C PRO A 352 -17.46 -23.49 8.49
N LYS A 353 -18.34 -23.66 9.49
CA LYS A 353 -18.53 -22.69 10.58
C LYS A 353 -17.25 -22.48 11.40
N ALA A 354 -16.45 -23.53 11.59
CA ALA A 354 -15.15 -23.47 12.25
C ALA A 354 -14.03 -23.04 11.27
N CYS A 355 -14.01 -23.59 10.06
CA CYS A 355 -13.02 -23.25 9.04
C CYS A 355 -13.66 -22.55 7.83
N PRO A 356 -13.80 -21.21 7.84
CA PRO A 356 -14.48 -20.48 6.75
C PRO A 356 -13.70 -20.45 5.43
N MET A 357 -12.47 -20.99 5.41
CA MET A 357 -11.66 -21.18 4.21
C MET A 357 -11.59 -22.67 3.79
N GLU A 358 -12.23 -23.58 4.54
CA GLU A 358 -12.26 -25.04 4.36
C GLU A 358 -10.88 -25.68 4.09
N VAL A 359 -9.83 -25.18 4.75
CA VAL A 359 -8.43 -25.57 4.50
C VAL A 359 -8.01 -26.86 5.20
N ILE A 360 -8.91 -27.48 5.95
CA ILE A 360 -8.66 -28.65 6.80
C ILE A 360 -9.20 -29.89 6.09
N ALA A 361 -8.30 -30.74 5.62
CA ALA A 361 -8.63 -31.98 4.93
C ALA A 361 -8.65 -33.18 5.89
N THR A 362 -9.70 -33.99 5.80
CA THR A 362 -9.90 -35.29 6.44
C THR A 362 -10.64 -36.17 5.43
N ALA A 363 -10.26 -37.44 5.22
CA ALA A 363 -11.06 -38.34 4.38
C ALA A 363 -12.25 -38.88 5.19
N ASN A 364 -12.04 -39.17 6.48
CA ASN A 364 -13.07 -39.36 7.48
C ASN A 364 -12.80 -38.46 8.71
N PRO A 365 -13.67 -37.49 9.02
CA PRO A 365 -13.47 -36.54 10.12
C PRO A 365 -13.54 -37.16 11.53
N TYR A 366 -13.89 -38.46 11.63
CA TYR A 366 -14.02 -39.22 12.88
C TYR A 366 -12.92 -40.27 13.10
N THR A 367 -11.98 -40.43 12.18
CA THR A 367 -10.81 -41.32 12.33
C THR A 367 -9.48 -40.66 12.00
N ASP A 368 -9.49 -39.66 11.11
CA ASP A 368 -8.25 -39.14 10.53
C ASP A 368 -7.75 -37.92 11.30
N LEU A 369 -6.43 -37.78 11.40
CA LEU A 369 -5.80 -36.56 11.91
C LEU A 369 -6.02 -35.42 10.90
N PRO A 370 -6.70 -34.31 11.25
CA PRO A 370 -7.01 -33.25 10.31
C PRO A 370 -5.75 -32.55 9.77
N HIS A 371 -5.56 -32.57 8.45
CA HIS A 371 -4.42 -31.95 7.78
C HIS A 371 -4.77 -30.52 7.31
N ILE A 372 -4.17 -29.52 7.96
CA ILE A 372 -4.37 -28.10 7.68
C ILE A 372 -3.45 -27.65 6.54
N LYS A 373 -4.00 -27.08 5.44
CA LYS A 373 -3.20 -26.41 4.41
C LYS A 373 -2.77 -25.01 4.92
N PRO A 374 -1.46 -24.73 5.16
CA PRO A 374 -1.04 -23.46 5.73
C PRO A 374 -1.20 -22.28 4.75
N ALA A 375 -1.08 -22.53 3.44
CA ALA A 375 -1.14 -21.51 2.38
C ALA A 375 -2.48 -20.74 2.35
N ASP A 376 -3.59 -21.40 2.63
CA ASP A 376 -4.93 -20.80 2.58
C ASP A 376 -5.45 -20.39 3.97
N CYS A 377 -4.71 -20.70 5.04
CA CYS A 377 -5.15 -20.47 6.41
C CYS A 377 -5.02 -18.99 6.81
N ILE A 378 -6.16 -18.33 7.05
CA ILE A 378 -6.23 -16.93 7.49
C ILE A 378 -6.07 -16.73 9.01
N LEU A 379 -5.76 -17.79 9.76
CA LEU A 379 -5.41 -17.74 11.20
C LEU A 379 -6.47 -17.02 12.08
N CYS A 380 -7.73 -17.38 11.89
CA CYS A 380 -8.89 -16.75 12.54
C CYS A 380 -9.22 -17.29 13.95
N TYR A 381 -8.52 -18.33 14.43
CA TYR A 381 -8.74 -19.03 15.70
C TYR A 381 -10.22 -19.40 15.98
N ARG A 382 -10.88 -20.00 14.99
CA ARG A 382 -12.24 -20.57 15.11
C ARG A 382 -12.25 -22.11 15.23
N CYS A 383 -11.26 -22.76 14.62
CA CYS A 383 -10.91 -24.17 14.82
C CYS A 383 -9.83 -24.30 15.91
#